data_AF-A0A6G0XZ29-F1
#
_entry.id   AF-A0A6G0XZ29-F1
#
_cell.length_a   1.000
_cell.length_b   1.000
_cell.length_c   1.000
_cell.angle_alpha   90.00
_cell.angle_beta   90.00
_cell.angle_gamma   90.00
#
_symmetry.space_group_name_H-M   'P 1'
#
loop_
_entity.id
_entity.type
_entity.pdbx_description
1 polymer ?
#
loop_
_entity_poly.entity_id
_entity_poly.type
_entity_poly.pdbx_seq_one_letter_code
_entity_poly.pdbx_strand_id
1 'polypeptide(L)'
;MAEAAPAFTPEESELLSRKPRMGDLSVGDKIEEANLLKQQGNLYFKAGLYKKAISHYAKIFLYVNGLSTAGDGMASYARGNTSISASEAQGGDIKQLKVAAYSNMAMCHLKLGNVDKTIEQSDKVLALEPGHIKALLRKAQAYGHKGKYSMAKEILREALAIEPKNVALRNELKHIQEESKLHPEEDELKSKMANMFNKSGGIYK
;
A
#
# COMPACT_ATOMS: atom_id res chain seq x y z
N MET A 1 16.66 -2.18 27.79
CA MET A 1 15.67 -3.20 28.20
C MET A 1 15.32 -4.02 26.98
N ALA A 2 15.59 -5.33 26.96
CA ALA A 2 15.21 -6.18 25.85
C ALA A 2 13.69 -6.43 25.94
N GLU A 3 12.94 -5.96 24.95
CA GLU A 3 11.51 -6.23 24.82
C GLU A 3 11.34 -7.76 24.68
N ALA A 4 10.54 -8.37 25.56
CA ALA A 4 10.29 -9.81 25.51
C ALA A 4 9.72 -10.17 24.13
N ALA A 5 10.22 -11.25 23.52
CA ALA A 5 9.71 -11.70 22.23
C ALA A 5 8.19 -11.90 22.32
N PRO A 6 7.41 -11.42 21.35
CA PRO A 6 5.96 -11.55 21.39
C PRO A 6 5.58 -13.03 21.44
N ALA A 7 4.78 -13.40 22.45
CA ALA A 7 4.29 -14.76 22.61
C ALA A 7 3.08 -14.96 21.69
N PHE A 8 3.21 -15.87 20.72
CA PHE A 8 2.11 -16.32 19.86
C PHE A 8 1.31 -17.42 20.56
N THR A 9 0.00 -17.49 20.30
CA THR A 9 -0.80 -18.64 20.76
C THR A 9 -0.34 -19.94 20.07
N PRO A 10 -0.73 -21.12 20.59
CA PRO A 10 -0.46 -22.38 19.89
C PRO A 10 -1.00 -22.39 18.45
N GLU A 11 -2.21 -21.86 18.22
CA GLU A 11 -2.79 -21.81 16.87
C GLU A 11 -2.04 -20.84 15.95
N GLU A 12 -1.62 -19.69 16.47
CA GLU A 12 -0.81 -18.73 15.72
C GLU A 12 0.56 -19.31 15.38
N SER A 13 1.16 -20.04 16.32
CA SER A 13 2.45 -20.71 16.11
C SER A 13 2.35 -21.82 15.06
N GLU A 14 1.27 -22.60 15.09
CA GLU A 14 0.98 -23.60 14.06
C GLU A 14 0.82 -22.92 12.69
N LEU A 15 0.04 -21.84 12.59
CA LEU A 15 -0.14 -21.10 11.35
C LEU A 15 1.17 -20.54 10.80
N LEU A 16 2.01 -19.97 11.67
CA LEU A 16 3.34 -19.45 11.30
C LEU A 16 4.32 -20.56 10.88
N SER A 17 4.11 -21.80 11.35
CA SER A 17 4.94 -22.95 10.98
C SER A 17 4.61 -23.50 9.58
N ARG A 18 3.40 -23.26 9.08
CA ARG A 18 2.96 -23.73 7.76
C ARG A 18 3.81 -23.09 6.66
N LYS A 19 4.41 -23.93 5.82
CA LYS A 19 5.17 -23.49 4.65
C LYS A 19 4.26 -23.49 3.42
N PRO A 20 4.20 -22.37 2.67
CA PRO A 20 3.44 -22.34 1.43
C PRO A 20 3.91 -23.40 0.43
N ARG A 21 2.98 -24.02 -0.29
CA ARG A 21 3.30 -24.99 -1.35
C ARG A 21 4.02 -24.31 -2.51
N MET A 22 4.86 -25.06 -3.21
CA MET A 22 5.63 -24.60 -4.38
C MET A 22 5.46 -25.60 -5.53
N GLY A 23 5.69 -25.15 -6.76
CA GLY A 23 5.58 -25.97 -7.97
C GLY A 23 4.34 -25.66 -8.81
N ASP A 24 3.87 -26.65 -9.56
CA ASP A 24 2.71 -26.52 -10.44
C ASP A 24 1.42 -26.53 -9.61
N LEU A 25 0.90 -25.32 -9.39
CA LEU A 25 -0.29 -25.07 -8.59
C LEU A 25 -1.43 -24.54 -9.47
N SER A 26 -2.66 -24.97 -9.18
CA SER A 26 -3.84 -24.37 -9.79
C SER A 26 -3.98 -22.90 -9.38
N VAL A 27 -4.79 -22.12 -10.10
CA VAL A 27 -5.09 -20.72 -9.69
C VAL A 27 -5.68 -20.68 -8.28
N GLY A 28 -6.56 -21.62 -7.95
CA GLY A 28 -7.16 -21.74 -6.61
C GLY A 28 -6.11 -21.99 -5.55
N ASP A 29 -5.22 -22.97 -5.76
CA ASP A 29 -4.12 -23.27 -4.83
C ASP A 29 -3.22 -22.04 -4.63
N LYS A 30 -2.87 -21.33 -5.71
CA LYS A 30 -2.05 -20.10 -5.61
C LYS A 30 -2.74 -19.02 -4.77
N ILE A 31 -4.05 -18.86 -4.89
CA ILE A 31 -4.85 -17.93 -4.06
C ILE A 31 -4.83 -18.37 -2.59
N GLU A 32 -4.93 -19.67 -2.31
CA GLU A 32 -4.84 -20.20 -0.94
C GLU A 32 -3.47 -19.95 -0.32
N GLU A 33 -2.38 -20.21 -1.04
CA GLU A 33 -1.01 -19.95 -0.57
C GLU A 33 -0.77 -18.45 -0.31
N ALA A 34 -1.28 -17.59 -1.19
CA ALA A 34 -1.26 -16.15 -0.99
C ALA A 34 -2.05 -15.71 0.26
N ASN A 35 -3.20 -16.33 0.52
CA ASN A 35 -4.00 -16.05 1.71
C ASN A 35 -3.29 -16.50 3.00
N LEU A 36 -2.64 -17.66 2.99
CA LEU A 36 -1.82 -18.14 4.10
C LEU A 36 -0.72 -17.11 4.44
N LEU A 37 0.02 -16.66 3.43
CA LEU A 37 1.06 -15.64 3.60
C LEU A 37 0.51 -14.31 4.12
N LYS A 38 -0.68 -13.90 3.66
CA LYS A 38 -1.37 -12.72 4.19
C LYS A 38 -1.70 -12.87 5.67
N GLN A 39 -2.22 -14.02 6.10
CA GLN A 39 -2.55 -14.28 7.50
C GLN A 39 -1.30 -14.28 8.39
N GLN A 40 -0.23 -14.97 7.96
CA GLN A 40 1.06 -14.96 8.66
C GLN A 40 1.65 -13.54 8.77
N GLY A 41 1.59 -12.76 7.68
CA GLY A 41 1.99 -11.36 7.67
C GLY A 41 1.20 -10.52 8.68
N ASN A 42 -0.11 -10.74 8.79
CA ASN A 42 -0.97 -10.06 9.76
C ASN A 42 -0.60 -10.40 11.21
N LEU A 43 -0.22 -11.65 11.50
CA LEU A 43 0.27 -12.04 12.83
C LEU A 43 1.56 -11.31 13.17
N TYR A 44 2.54 -11.30 12.25
CA TYR A 44 3.77 -10.54 12.45
C TYR A 44 3.52 -9.04 12.60
N PHE A 45 2.54 -8.49 11.88
CA PHE A 45 2.17 -7.08 12.01
C PHE A 45 1.62 -6.78 13.41
N LYS A 46 0.68 -7.60 13.90
CA LYS A 46 0.13 -7.47 15.26
C LYS A 46 1.20 -7.58 16.34
N ALA A 47 2.19 -8.43 16.12
CA ALA A 47 3.34 -8.63 17.00
C ALA A 47 4.42 -7.52 16.89
N GLY A 48 4.20 -6.46 16.10
CA GLY A 48 5.18 -5.39 15.88
C GLY A 48 6.39 -5.78 15.02
N LEU A 49 6.43 -7.01 14.51
CA LEU A 49 7.52 -7.57 13.70
C LEU A 49 7.39 -7.15 12.23
N TYR A 50 7.40 -5.84 11.96
CA TYR A 50 7.05 -5.26 10.66
C TYR A 50 7.94 -5.76 9.50
N LYS A 51 9.23 -5.99 9.73
CA LYS A 51 10.13 -6.54 8.69
C LYS A 51 9.73 -7.96 8.28
N LYS A 52 9.33 -8.81 9.25
CA LYS A 52 8.82 -10.17 8.96
C LYS A 52 7.46 -10.09 8.27
N ALA A 53 6.58 -9.18 8.69
CA ALA A 53 5.30 -8.94 8.03
C ALA A 53 5.48 -8.56 6.56
N ILE A 54 6.36 -7.58 6.27
CA ILE A 54 6.70 -7.17 4.89
C ILE A 54 7.19 -8.36 4.06
N SER A 55 8.07 -9.21 4.62
CA SER A 55 8.56 -10.40 3.91
C SER A 55 7.42 -11.34 3.50
N HIS A 56 6.43 -11.56 4.36
CA HIS A 56 5.29 -12.42 4.06
C HIS A 56 4.35 -11.79 3.05
N TYR A 57 4.05 -10.49 3.18
CA TYR A 57 3.25 -9.78 2.18
C TYR A 57 3.94 -9.74 0.81
N ALA A 58 5.27 -9.59 0.75
CA ALA A 58 6.01 -9.60 -0.50
C ALA A 58 5.96 -10.98 -1.20
N LYS A 59 5.97 -12.08 -0.43
CA LYS A 59 5.86 -13.44 -0.98
C LYS A 59 4.52 -13.71 -1.65
N ILE A 60 3.45 -12.97 -1.31
CA ILE A 60 2.13 -13.10 -1.98
C ILE A 60 2.29 -12.95 -3.49
N PHE A 61 3.15 -12.02 -3.93
CA PHE A 61 3.38 -11.74 -5.34
C PHE A 61 4.02 -12.90 -6.12
N LEU A 62 4.66 -13.85 -5.44
CA LEU A 62 5.15 -15.09 -6.08
C LEU A 62 4.01 -15.97 -6.60
N TYR A 63 2.82 -15.84 -6.00
CA TYR A 63 1.63 -16.63 -6.33
C TYR A 63 0.68 -15.89 -7.25
N VAL A 64 0.59 -14.56 -7.13
CA VAL A 64 -0.44 -13.76 -7.82
C VAL A 64 0.08 -12.90 -8.97
N ASN A 65 1.39 -12.73 -9.16
CA ASN A 65 1.93 -12.05 -10.33
C ASN A 65 1.95 -12.98 -11.55
N GLY A 66 1.69 -12.41 -12.73
CA GLY A 66 1.70 -13.17 -13.99
C GLY A 66 0.47 -14.06 -14.21
N LEU A 67 -0.48 -14.09 -13.28
CA LEU A 67 -1.80 -14.68 -13.53
C LEU A 67 -2.63 -13.67 -14.34
N SER A 68 -2.90 -13.99 -15.60
CA SER A 68 -3.87 -13.27 -16.42
C SER A 68 -5.29 -13.77 -16.12
N THR A 69 -6.25 -12.88 -16.18
CA THR A 69 -7.67 -13.21 -16.12
C THR A 69 -8.16 -13.64 -17.52
N ALA A 70 -8.97 -14.69 -17.58
CA ALA A 70 -9.58 -15.13 -18.82
C ALA A 70 -10.40 -13.99 -19.45
N GLY A 71 -10.08 -13.63 -20.70
CA GLY A 71 -10.75 -12.54 -21.42
C GLY A 71 -10.10 -11.16 -21.29
N ASP A 72 -9.04 -11.00 -20.49
CA ASP A 72 -8.22 -9.78 -20.57
C ASP A 72 -7.31 -9.78 -21.81
N GLY A 73 -7.01 -8.59 -22.34
CA GLY A 73 -6.14 -8.45 -23.52
C GLY A 73 -4.73 -9.03 -23.31
N MET A 74 -4.30 -9.16 -22.06
CA MET A 74 -2.97 -9.65 -21.67
C MET A 74 -2.86 -11.17 -21.68
N ALA A 75 -3.96 -11.91 -21.55
CA ALA A 75 -4.00 -13.37 -21.62
C ALA A 75 -3.50 -13.89 -22.96
N SER A 76 -3.73 -13.14 -24.05
CA SER A 76 -3.26 -13.46 -25.40
C SER A 76 -1.73 -13.40 -25.56
N TYR A 77 -1.04 -12.60 -24.72
CA TYR A 77 0.41 -12.41 -24.74
C TYR A 77 1.16 -13.31 -23.76
N ALA A 78 0.46 -14.05 -22.90
CA ALA A 78 1.02 -15.02 -21.96
C ALA A 78 1.49 -16.30 -22.68
N ARG A 79 2.28 -16.18 -23.76
CA ARG A 79 2.98 -17.30 -24.39
C ARG A 79 4.34 -17.49 -23.75
N GLY A 80 4.36 -18.27 -22.67
CA GLY A 80 5.59 -18.72 -22.02
C GLY A 80 5.45 -18.76 -20.50
N ASN A 81 5.30 -19.96 -19.94
CA ASN A 81 5.32 -20.34 -18.52
C ASN A 81 4.08 -20.18 -17.62
N THR A 82 2.93 -19.66 -18.09
CA THR A 82 1.69 -19.76 -17.29
C THR A 82 0.48 -20.06 -18.17
N SER A 83 0.25 -21.36 -18.44
CA SER A 83 -0.91 -21.86 -19.21
C SER A 83 -2.23 -21.84 -18.44
N ILE A 84 -2.30 -21.18 -17.29
CA ILE A 84 -3.49 -21.12 -16.44
C ILE A 84 -4.05 -19.70 -16.39
N SER A 85 -5.26 -19.54 -16.91
CA SER A 85 -6.03 -18.30 -16.81
C SER A 85 -6.93 -18.34 -15.57
N ALA A 86 -6.92 -17.28 -14.78
CA ALA A 86 -7.88 -17.11 -13.70
C ALA A 86 -9.29 -16.87 -14.25
N SER A 87 -10.32 -17.43 -13.62
CA SER A 87 -11.70 -16.99 -13.88
C SER A 87 -11.88 -15.52 -13.47
N GLU A 88 -12.96 -14.88 -13.89
CA GLU A 88 -13.26 -13.49 -13.49
C GLU A 88 -13.34 -13.36 -11.95
N ALA A 89 -14.00 -14.30 -11.28
CA ALA A 89 -14.08 -14.34 -9.82
C ALA A 89 -12.69 -14.45 -9.17
N GLN A 90 -11.85 -15.37 -9.66
CA GLN A 90 -10.47 -15.50 -9.20
C GLN A 90 -9.63 -14.26 -9.50
N GLY A 91 -9.91 -13.57 -10.61
CA GLY A 91 -9.32 -12.28 -10.96
C GLY A 91 -9.61 -11.20 -9.93
N GLY A 92 -10.87 -11.13 -9.47
CA GLY A 92 -11.28 -10.29 -8.35
C GLY A 92 -10.51 -10.58 -7.07
N ASP A 93 -10.41 -11.86 -6.70
CA ASP A 93 -9.67 -12.30 -5.51
C ASP A 93 -8.17 -11.96 -5.60
N ILE A 94 -7.56 -12.18 -6.76
CA ILE A 94 -6.16 -11.83 -7.05
C ILE A 94 -5.95 -10.32 -6.92
N LYS A 95 -6.85 -9.50 -7.47
CA LYS A 95 -6.79 -8.04 -7.34
C LYS A 95 -6.86 -7.63 -5.87
N GLN A 96 -7.81 -8.18 -5.12
CA GLN A 96 -7.97 -7.87 -3.68
C GLN A 96 -6.76 -8.32 -2.85
N LEU A 97 -6.14 -9.46 -3.18
CA LEU A 97 -4.90 -9.91 -2.55
C LEU A 97 -3.75 -8.93 -2.81
N LYS A 98 -3.59 -8.44 -4.03
CA LYS A 98 -2.56 -7.43 -4.37
C LYS A 98 -2.80 -6.12 -3.63
N VAL A 99 -4.04 -5.63 -3.61
CA VAL A 99 -4.44 -4.43 -2.85
C VAL A 99 -4.11 -4.61 -1.37
N ALA A 100 -4.50 -5.73 -0.76
CA ALA A 100 -4.23 -6.00 0.65
C ALA A 100 -2.72 -6.08 0.95
N ALA A 101 -1.94 -6.76 0.10
CA ALA A 101 -0.49 -6.90 0.26
C ALA A 101 0.22 -5.53 0.22
N TYR A 102 -0.03 -4.72 -0.81
CA TYR A 102 0.56 -3.39 -0.93
C TYR A 102 0.09 -2.46 0.20
N SER A 103 -1.19 -2.47 0.53
CA SER A 103 -1.79 -1.67 1.61
C SER A 103 -1.17 -1.99 2.98
N ASN A 104 -0.93 -3.28 3.26
CA ASN A 104 -0.31 -3.70 4.51
C ASN A 104 1.20 -3.42 4.54
N MET A 105 1.90 -3.62 3.42
CA MET A 105 3.31 -3.21 3.29
C MET A 105 3.50 -1.71 3.48
N ALA A 106 2.60 -0.88 2.93
CA ALA A 106 2.61 0.57 3.14
C ALA A 106 2.48 0.91 4.64
N MET A 107 1.59 0.22 5.36
CA MET A 107 1.45 0.41 6.81
C MET A 107 2.72 0.00 7.57
N CYS A 108 3.30 -1.16 7.25
CA CYS A 108 4.55 -1.61 7.86
C CYS A 108 5.69 -0.62 7.61
N HIS A 109 5.82 -0.11 6.39
CA HIS A 109 6.83 0.88 6.04
C HIS A 109 6.62 2.19 6.78
N LEU A 110 5.38 2.64 6.92
CA LEU A 110 5.05 3.83 7.70
C LEU A 110 5.44 3.65 9.17
N LYS A 111 5.14 2.49 9.78
CA LYS A 111 5.55 2.16 11.15
C LYS A 111 7.06 2.06 11.34
N LEU A 112 7.79 1.69 10.30
CA LEU A 112 9.25 1.66 10.30
C LEU A 112 9.89 3.02 9.95
N GLY A 113 9.10 4.06 9.65
CA GLY A 113 9.62 5.36 9.20
C GLY A 113 10.17 5.37 7.76
N ASN A 114 9.92 4.32 6.98
CA ASN A 114 10.39 4.20 5.59
C ASN A 114 9.46 4.94 4.63
N VAL A 115 9.52 6.28 4.68
CA VAL A 115 8.54 7.17 4.05
C VAL A 115 8.40 6.96 2.53
N ASP A 116 9.51 6.85 1.80
CA ASP A 116 9.49 6.65 0.34
C ASP A 116 8.82 5.33 -0.06
N LYS A 117 9.09 4.26 0.69
CA LYS A 117 8.47 2.95 0.45
C LYS A 117 6.99 2.96 0.77
N THR A 118 6.55 3.74 1.75
CA THR A 118 5.12 3.94 2.04
C THR A 118 4.41 4.56 0.84
N ILE A 119 4.99 5.61 0.25
CA ILE A 119 4.43 6.28 -0.94
C ILE A 119 4.36 5.29 -2.10
N GLU A 120 5.46 4.60 -2.39
CA GLU A 120 5.54 3.61 -3.48
C GLU A 120 4.46 2.51 -3.33
N GLN A 121 4.32 1.92 -2.14
CA GLN A 121 3.32 0.87 -1.94
C GLN A 121 1.89 1.42 -1.96
N SER A 122 1.65 2.63 -1.43
CA SER A 122 0.34 3.28 -1.54
C SER A 122 -0.02 3.57 -3.00
N ASP A 123 0.92 4.03 -3.82
CA ASP A 123 0.69 4.31 -5.24
C ASP A 123 0.30 3.04 -6.02
N LYS A 124 0.91 1.90 -5.69
CA LYS A 124 0.50 0.60 -6.25
C LYS A 124 -0.94 0.21 -5.87
N VAL A 125 -1.39 0.55 -4.66
CA VAL A 125 -2.81 0.36 -4.30
C VAL A 125 -3.69 1.29 -5.12
N LEU A 126 -3.33 2.57 -5.24
CA LEU A 126 -4.13 3.57 -5.96
C LEU A 126 -4.19 3.31 -7.48
N ALA A 127 -3.17 2.68 -8.05
CA ALA A 127 -3.20 2.21 -9.43
C ALA A 127 -4.25 1.10 -9.66
N LEU A 128 -4.53 0.28 -8.64
CA LEU A 128 -5.54 -0.78 -8.69
C LEU A 128 -6.93 -0.27 -8.28
N GLU A 129 -6.97 0.64 -7.30
CA GLU A 129 -8.17 1.21 -6.69
C GLU A 129 -7.93 2.69 -6.36
N PRO A 130 -8.20 3.61 -7.31
CA PRO A 130 -7.91 5.04 -7.15
C PRO A 130 -8.57 5.70 -5.93
N GLY A 131 -9.74 5.20 -5.51
CA GLY A 131 -10.48 5.70 -4.34
C GLY A 131 -10.12 5.04 -3.01
N HIS A 132 -9.06 4.24 -2.93
CA HIS A 132 -8.76 3.47 -1.71
C HIS A 132 -8.31 4.35 -0.55
N ILE A 133 -9.24 4.65 0.37
CA ILE A 133 -9.07 5.61 1.48
C ILE A 133 -7.85 5.36 2.36
N LYS A 134 -7.57 4.11 2.78
CA LYS A 134 -6.39 3.87 3.65
C LYS A 134 -5.06 4.05 2.91
N ALA A 135 -5.05 3.98 1.57
CA ALA A 135 -3.84 4.20 0.79
C ALA A 135 -3.58 5.70 0.63
N LEU A 136 -4.63 6.48 0.35
CA LEU A 136 -4.61 7.94 0.36
C LEU A 136 -4.14 8.48 1.72
N LEU A 137 -4.73 8.00 2.82
CA LEU A 137 -4.35 8.40 4.17
C LEU A 137 -2.86 8.13 4.45
N ARG A 138 -2.37 6.91 4.18
CA ARG A 138 -0.96 6.57 4.41
C ARG A 138 0.00 7.36 3.52
N LYS A 139 -0.41 7.65 2.28
CA LYS A 139 0.37 8.48 1.35
C LYS A 139 0.45 9.92 1.87
N ALA A 140 -0.65 10.47 2.37
CA ALA A 140 -0.66 11.79 2.99
C ALA A 140 0.21 11.86 4.25
N GLN A 141 0.11 10.87 5.14
CA GLN A 141 0.97 10.74 6.32
C GLN A 141 2.45 10.72 5.93
N ALA A 142 2.79 9.92 4.91
CA ALA A 142 4.14 9.87 4.38
C ALA A 142 4.61 11.24 3.84
N TYR A 143 3.78 11.96 3.09
CA TYR A 143 4.12 13.32 2.64
C TYR A 143 4.29 14.30 3.80
N GLY A 144 3.46 14.21 4.84
CA GLY A 144 3.63 14.97 6.08
C GLY A 144 5.00 14.75 6.71
N HIS A 145 5.43 13.50 6.84
CA HIS A 145 6.76 13.15 7.36
C HIS A 145 7.91 13.66 6.48
N LYS A 146 7.68 13.97 5.19
CA LYS A 146 8.69 14.59 4.30
C LYS A 146 8.66 16.13 4.32
N GLY A 147 7.88 16.77 5.18
CA GLY A 147 7.67 18.23 5.14
C GLY A 147 6.83 18.70 3.93
N LYS A 148 6.27 17.75 3.17
CA LYS A 148 5.53 18.03 1.93
C LYS A 148 4.05 18.29 2.24
N TYR A 149 3.78 19.21 3.17
CA TYR A 149 2.46 19.45 3.76
C TYR A 149 1.39 19.84 2.75
N SER A 150 1.72 20.66 1.75
CA SER A 150 0.75 21.07 0.72
C SER A 150 0.19 19.86 -0.05
N MET A 151 1.06 18.92 -0.46
CA MET A 151 0.63 17.68 -1.14
C MET A 151 -0.14 16.74 -0.21
N ALA A 152 0.25 16.66 1.07
CA ALA A 152 -0.51 15.89 2.06
C ALA A 152 -1.94 16.43 2.23
N LYS A 153 -2.11 17.75 2.31
CA LYS A 153 -3.42 18.42 2.42
C LYS A 153 -4.29 18.17 1.19
N GLU A 154 -3.73 18.23 -0.02
CA GLU A 154 -4.47 17.93 -1.26
C GLU A 154 -5.00 16.51 -1.28
N ILE A 155 -4.14 15.52 -1.01
CA ILE A 155 -4.53 14.11 -0.96
C ILE A 155 -5.62 13.87 0.09
N LEU A 156 -5.53 14.49 1.27
CA LEU A 156 -6.54 14.36 2.32
C LEU A 156 -7.87 15.01 1.94
N ARG A 157 -7.86 16.11 1.19
CA ARG A 157 -9.08 16.74 0.67
C ARG A 157 -9.75 15.86 -0.39
N GLU A 158 -8.97 15.26 -1.28
CA GLU A 158 -9.48 14.29 -2.25
C GLU A 158 -10.11 13.08 -1.55
N ALA A 159 -9.43 12.54 -0.53
CA ALA A 159 -9.96 11.43 0.26
C ALA A 159 -11.25 11.82 1.02
N LEU A 160 -11.32 13.05 1.55
CA LEU A 160 -12.52 13.58 2.22
C LEU A 160 -13.66 13.89 1.24
N ALA A 161 -13.38 14.15 -0.04
CA ALA A 161 -14.43 14.26 -1.05
C ALA A 161 -15.14 12.91 -1.27
N ILE A 162 -14.42 11.80 -1.12
CA ILE A 162 -14.96 10.44 -1.22
C ILE A 162 -15.67 10.03 0.08
N GLU A 163 -15.02 10.23 1.24
CA GLU A 163 -15.60 9.94 2.56
C GLU A 163 -15.62 11.18 3.48
N PRO A 164 -16.60 12.09 3.33
CA PRO A 164 -16.63 13.36 4.06
C PRO A 164 -16.66 13.23 5.57
N LYS A 165 -17.22 12.14 6.11
CA LYS A 165 -17.41 11.88 7.54
C LYS A 165 -16.27 11.05 8.17
N ASN A 166 -15.21 10.75 7.43
CA ASN A 166 -14.12 9.93 7.95
C ASN A 166 -13.29 10.71 8.99
N VAL A 167 -13.34 10.26 10.24
CA VAL A 167 -12.67 10.91 11.38
C VAL A 167 -11.15 10.84 11.25
N ALA A 168 -10.59 9.73 10.76
CA ALA A 168 -9.15 9.57 10.63
C ALA A 168 -8.57 10.58 9.62
N LEU A 169 -9.23 10.78 8.48
CA LEU A 169 -8.82 11.77 7.49
C LEU A 169 -8.87 13.21 8.03
N ARG A 170 -9.94 13.56 8.78
CA ARG A 170 -10.07 14.89 9.38
C ARG A 170 -8.99 15.15 10.44
N ASN A 171 -8.73 14.17 11.28
CA ASN A 171 -7.70 14.26 12.32
C ASN A 171 -6.31 14.41 11.69
N GLU A 172 -6.01 13.62 10.66
CA GLU A 172 -4.74 13.74 9.93
C GLU A 172 -4.61 15.11 9.25
N LEU A 173 -5.67 15.61 8.62
CA LEU A 173 -5.65 16.92 7.97
C LEU A 173 -5.39 18.04 8.99
N LYS A 174 -6.00 17.96 10.17
CA LYS A 174 -5.77 18.91 11.27
C LYS A 174 -4.32 18.85 11.74
N HIS A 175 -3.79 17.65 11.98
CA HIS A 175 -2.40 17.43 12.37
C HIS A 175 -1.42 18.04 11.34
N ILE A 176 -1.61 17.76 10.05
CA ILE A 176 -0.80 18.33 8.96
C ILE A 176 -0.90 19.85 8.87
N GLN A 177 -2.06 20.44 9.19
CA GLN A 177 -2.24 21.89 9.24
C GLN A 177 -1.51 22.52 10.43
N GLU A 178 -1.46 21.85 11.57
CA GLU A 178 -0.72 22.31 12.75
C GLU A 178 0.79 22.24 12.50
N GLU A 179 1.29 21.11 12.00
CA GLU A 179 2.70 20.91 11.61
C GLU A 179 3.17 21.94 10.57
N SER A 180 2.37 22.19 9.53
CA SER A 180 2.66 23.19 8.49
C SER A 180 2.80 24.61 9.04
N LYS A 181 2.08 24.97 10.12
CA LYS A 181 2.22 26.29 10.76
C LYS A 181 3.50 26.41 11.57
N LEU A 182 4.01 25.29 12.11
CA LEU A 182 5.27 25.24 12.84
C LEU A 182 6.47 25.31 11.88
N HIS A 183 6.29 24.91 10.62
CA HIS A 183 7.31 24.90 9.57
C HIS A 183 6.90 25.75 8.33
N PRO A 184 6.67 27.07 8.48
CA PRO A 184 6.13 27.91 7.41
C PRO A 184 7.09 28.08 6.23
N GLU A 185 8.40 27.96 6.45
CA GLU A 185 9.42 28.18 5.43
C GLU A 185 9.31 27.20 4.24
N GLU A 186 8.89 25.95 4.48
CA GLU A 186 8.75 24.94 3.42
C GLU A 186 7.54 25.18 2.51
N ASP A 187 6.41 25.58 3.10
CA ASP A 187 5.20 25.95 2.34
C ASP A 187 5.42 27.30 1.62
N GLU A 188 6.13 28.26 2.23
CA GLU A 188 6.44 29.56 1.64
C GLU A 188 7.42 29.43 0.47
N LEU A 189 8.46 28.60 0.59
CA LEU A 189 9.42 28.34 -0.50
C LEU A 189 8.72 27.76 -1.73
N LYS A 190 7.79 26.81 -1.54
CA LYS A 190 6.99 26.25 -2.65
C LYS A 190 6.02 27.26 -3.25
N SER A 191 5.34 28.06 -2.42
CA SER A 191 4.47 29.14 -2.92
C SER A 191 5.26 30.13 -3.77
N LYS A 192 6.46 30.52 -3.33
CA LYS A 192 7.39 31.36 -4.11
C LYS A 192 7.86 30.68 -5.40
N MET A 193 8.21 29.39 -5.37
CA MET A 193 8.60 28.64 -6.58
C MET A 193 7.44 28.53 -7.57
N ALA A 194 6.23 28.13 -7.14
CA ALA A 194 5.06 28.04 -8.00
C ALA A 194 4.71 29.39 -8.66
N ASN A 195 4.82 30.49 -7.90
CA ASN A 195 4.63 31.84 -8.42
C ASN A 195 5.75 32.27 -9.39
N MET A 196 6.99 31.80 -9.21
CA MET A 196 8.07 32.01 -10.17
C MET A 196 7.80 31.27 -11.49
N PHE A 197 7.43 29.98 -11.44
CA PHE A 197 7.13 29.18 -12.64
C PHE A 197 5.96 29.76 -13.45
N ASN A 198 4.91 30.26 -12.79
CA ASN A 198 3.78 30.90 -13.46
C ASN A 198 4.13 32.28 -14.08
N LYS A 199 5.11 33.01 -13.53
CA LYS A 199 5.58 34.28 -14.13
C LYS A 199 6.52 34.07 -15.31
N SER A 200 7.27 32.97 -15.36
CA SER A 200 8.21 32.67 -16.44
C SER A 200 7.62 31.86 -17.62
N GLY A 201 6.44 31.25 -17.46
CA GLY A 201 5.77 30.45 -18.50
C GLY A 201 4.89 31.24 -19.50
N GLY A 202 4.83 32.57 -19.37
CA GLY A 202 3.92 33.44 -20.14
C GLY A 202 4.51 34.11 -21.38
N ILE A 203 5.55 33.54 -22.01
CA ILE A 203 6.15 34.11 -23.23
C ILE A 203 6.39 33.02 -24.28
N TYR A 204 5.33 32.40 -24.79
CA TYR A 204 5.27 31.92 -26.18
C TYR A 204 3.82 32.06 -26.65
N LYS A 205 3.51 33.22 -27.22
CA LYS A 205 2.42 33.41 -28.18
C LYS A 205 2.97 33.14 -29.57
#